data_AF-A0A3M6WHA0-F1
#
_entry.id   AF-A0A3M6WHA0-F1
#
_cell.length_a   1.000
_cell.length_b   1.000
_cell.length_c   1.000
_cell.angle_alpha   90.00
_cell.angle_beta   90.00
_cell.angle_gamma   90.00
#
_symmetry.space_group_name_H-M   'P 1'
#
loop_
_entity.id
_entity.type
_entity.pdbx_description
1 polymer ?
#
loop_
_entity_poly.entity_id
_entity_poly.type
_entity_poly.pdbx_seq_one_letter_code
_entity_poly.pdbx_strand_id
1 'polypeptide(L)'
;MKFSTSAVLAVLSASTAFAAPAADPDVSMMTTSQWTIQNMKRTCGGGTCNWSFGINQNDGNAATSCAFKVNGNPATQTDSSGNKCGKYTVSTGWSGQFGQGQGFTTLSVVDNNSKQIIYPAYTDKQLSGGKVVKPDQKYTPQNLPK
;
A
#
# COMPACT_ATOMS: atom_id res chain seq x y z
N MET A 1 37.28 71.04 -25.77
CA MET A 1 38.31 70.03 -26.10
C MET A 1 37.57 68.70 -26.30
N LYS A 2 37.28 68.36 -27.56
CA LYS A 2 37.78 67.19 -28.31
C LYS A 2 37.39 65.82 -27.71
N PHE A 3 36.44 65.19 -28.42
CA PHE A 3 35.98 63.81 -28.33
C PHE A 3 37.11 62.81 -28.60
N SER A 4 37.10 61.64 -27.93
CA SER A 4 37.80 60.43 -28.39
C SER A 4 37.14 59.16 -27.85
N THR A 5 36.43 58.53 -28.79
CA THR A 5 36.05 57.13 -29.05
C THR A 5 36.73 56.00 -28.26
N SER A 6 35.94 54.97 -27.91
CA SER A 6 36.19 53.50 -28.05
C SER A 6 35.58 52.74 -26.86
N ALA A 7 34.93 51.58 -26.95
CA ALA A 7 34.40 50.75 -28.03
C ALA A 7 33.31 49.85 -27.38
N VAL A 8 32.20 49.61 -28.07
CA VAL A 8 31.14 48.71 -27.60
C VAL A 8 31.56 47.27 -27.91
N LEU A 9 31.86 46.48 -26.88
CA LEU A 9 31.99 45.03 -26.99
C LEU A 9 30.63 44.38 -26.74
N ALA A 10 29.97 43.96 -27.82
CA ALA A 10 28.85 43.03 -27.77
C ALA A 10 29.40 41.61 -27.76
N VAL A 11 29.12 40.83 -26.70
CA VAL A 11 29.39 39.39 -26.65
C VAL A 11 28.08 38.66 -26.36
N LEU A 12 27.81 37.67 -27.22
CA LEU A 12 26.54 36.98 -27.41
C LEU A 12 26.15 36.13 -26.20
N SER A 13 24.95 36.35 -25.66
CA SER A 13 24.30 35.44 -24.72
C SER A 13 23.73 34.25 -25.50
N ALA A 14 24.44 33.12 -25.52
CA ALA A 14 23.89 31.85 -26.00
C ALA A 14 22.86 31.34 -24.98
N SER A 15 21.58 31.53 -25.27
CA SER A 15 20.48 30.93 -24.53
C SER A 15 20.46 29.43 -24.80
N THR A 16 20.96 28.64 -23.85
CA THR A 16 20.66 27.21 -23.81
C THR A 16 19.17 27.05 -23.52
N ALA A 17 18.40 26.72 -24.55
CA ALA A 17 17.04 26.26 -24.38
C ALA A 17 17.10 24.91 -23.66
N PHE A 18 16.99 24.91 -22.33
CA PHE A 18 16.66 23.70 -21.60
C PHE A 18 15.26 23.29 -22.03
N ALA A 19 15.15 22.20 -22.79
CA ALA A 19 13.87 21.54 -23.00
C ALA A 19 13.33 21.16 -21.61
N ALA A 20 12.29 21.87 -21.15
CA ALA A 20 11.59 21.50 -19.93
C ALA A 20 11.06 20.07 -20.12
N PRO A 21 11.22 19.16 -19.13
CA PRO A 21 10.59 17.86 -19.20
C PRO A 21 9.09 18.07 -19.42
N ALA A 22 8.54 17.39 -20.43
CA ALA A 22 7.09 17.37 -20.63
C ALA A 22 6.48 16.90 -19.30
N ALA A 23 5.57 17.69 -18.74
CA ALA A 23 4.84 17.28 -17.56
C ALA A 23 4.11 15.98 -17.89
N ASP A 24 4.51 14.89 -17.26
CA ASP A 24 3.72 13.67 -17.28
C ASP A 24 2.31 14.03 -16.79
N PRO A 25 1.24 13.57 -17.48
CA PRO A 25 -0.10 13.82 -16.99
C PRO A 25 -0.20 13.30 -15.55
N ASP A 26 -0.74 14.12 -14.65
CA ASP A 26 -0.97 13.78 -13.26
C ASP A 26 -2.02 12.65 -13.19
N VAL A 27 -1.56 11.41 -13.25
CA VAL A 27 -2.40 10.23 -13.12
C VAL A 27 -2.62 10.00 -11.64
N SER A 28 -3.78 10.40 -11.13
CA SER A 28 -4.22 10.00 -9.79
C SER A 28 -4.23 8.47 -9.70
N MET A 29 -3.34 7.94 -8.87
CA MET A 29 -3.24 6.50 -8.61
C MET A 29 -4.31 6.00 -7.62
N MET A 30 -5.17 6.88 -7.10
CA MET A 30 -6.24 6.58 -6.15
C MET A 30 -7.59 6.44 -6.85
N THR A 31 -8.33 5.39 -6.52
CA THR A 31 -9.72 5.24 -6.99
C THR A 31 -10.73 5.86 -6.00
N THR A 32 -11.98 6.06 -6.43
CA THR A 32 -13.04 6.58 -5.55
C THR A 32 -13.82 5.50 -4.79
N SER A 33 -13.71 4.23 -5.21
CA SER A 33 -14.45 3.12 -4.59
C SER A 33 -13.62 2.48 -3.48
N GLN A 34 -14.13 2.50 -2.25
CA GLN A 34 -13.43 1.86 -1.13
C GLN A 34 -13.66 0.35 -1.14
N TRP A 35 -12.65 -0.42 -0.73
CA TRP A 35 -12.81 -1.84 -0.38
C TRP A 35 -12.96 -1.98 1.14
N THR A 36 -13.74 -2.96 1.58
CA THR A 36 -13.93 -3.29 2.98
C THR A 36 -13.24 -4.62 3.29
N ILE A 37 -12.40 -4.64 4.32
CA ILE A 37 -11.95 -5.88 4.96
C ILE A 37 -12.91 -6.22 6.08
N GLN A 38 -13.63 -7.33 5.90
CA GLN A 38 -14.71 -7.76 6.76
C GLN A 38 -14.25 -8.81 7.75
N ASN A 39 -14.70 -8.70 9.00
CA ASN A 39 -14.53 -9.71 10.04
C ASN A 39 -13.06 -10.19 10.22
N MET A 40 -12.10 -9.26 10.17
CA MET A 40 -10.68 -9.59 10.36
C MET A 40 -10.45 -10.31 11.69
N LYS A 41 -9.84 -11.49 11.63
CA LYS A 41 -9.47 -12.28 12.81
C LYS A 41 -8.14 -12.98 12.59
N ARG A 42 -7.30 -12.95 13.63
CA ARG A 42 -6.04 -13.70 13.73
C ARG A 42 -6.04 -14.51 15.02
N THR A 43 -5.78 -15.82 14.92
CA THR A 43 -5.66 -16.70 16.09
C THR A 43 -4.31 -17.39 16.06
N CYS A 44 -3.50 -17.17 17.09
CA CYS A 44 -2.13 -17.70 17.14
C CYS A 44 -1.95 -18.69 18.29
N GLY A 45 -1.19 -19.76 18.04
CA GLY A 45 -0.83 -20.78 19.01
C GLY A 45 0.19 -21.75 18.41
N GLY A 46 1.12 -22.25 19.24
CA GLY A 46 2.09 -23.27 18.82
C GLY A 46 2.95 -22.88 17.61
N GLY A 47 3.42 -21.61 17.53
CA GLY A 47 4.23 -21.15 16.40
C GLY A 47 3.48 -20.98 15.08
N THR A 48 2.14 -20.96 15.12
CA THR A 48 1.28 -20.74 13.96
C THR A 48 0.26 -19.64 14.23
N CYS A 49 -0.01 -18.78 13.26
CA CYS A 49 -1.13 -17.84 13.25
C CYS A 49 -2.07 -18.17 12.08
N ASN A 50 -3.35 -18.39 12.40
CA ASN A 50 -4.42 -18.57 11.42
C ASN A 50 -5.10 -17.23 11.18
N TRP A 51 -5.20 -16.81 9.93
CA TRP A 51 -5.88 -15.60 9.49
C TRP A 51 -7.20 -15.96 8.83
N SER A 52 -8.24 -15.15 9.07
CA SER A 52 -9.54 -15.27 8.41
C SER A 52 -10.21 -13.90 8.28
N PHE A 53 -10.70 -13.56 7.08
CA PHE A 53 -11.45 -12.33 6.80
C PHE A 53 -12.19 -12.42 5.46
N GLY A 54 -13.03 -11.43 5.17
CA GLY A 54 -13.66 -11.22 3.85
C GLY A 54 -13.08 -9.99 3.14
N ILE A 55 -12.97 -10.06 1.81
CA ILE A 55 -12.56 -8.95 0.95
C ILE A 55 -13.77 -8.53 0.11
N ASN A 56 -14.27 -7.32 0.33
CA ASN A 56 -15.42 -6.78 -0.39
C ASN A 56 -15.03 -5.50 -1.14
N GLN A 57 -15.17 -5.47 -2.47
CA GLN A 57 -14.88 -4.27 -3.26
C GLN A 57 -15.99 -3.22 -3.21
N ASN A 58 -17.10 -3.55 -2.52
CA ASN A 58 -18.33 -2.77 -2.41
C ASN A 58 -18.93 -2.41 -3.78
N ASP A 59 -18.81 -3.34 -4.73
CA ASP A 59 -19.26 -3.25 -6.12
C ASP A 59 -20.58 -4.00 -6.38
N GLY A 60 -21.26 -4.42 -5.31
CA GLY A 60 -22.48 -5.23 -5.36
C GLY A 60 -22.23 -6.74 -5.35
N ASN A 61 -20.98 -7.20 -5.49
CA ASN A 61 -20.64 -8.62 -5.37
C ASN A 61 -20.50 -9.05 -3.90
N ALA A 62 -20.67 -10.36 -3.66
CA ALA A 62 -20.40 -10.95 -2.36
C ALA A 62 -18.92 -10.86 -1.98
N ALA A 63 -18.62 -10.72 -0.69
CA ALA A 63 -17.25 -10.67 -0.21
C ALA A 63 -16.53 -12.01 -0.45
N THR A 64 -15.29 -11.94 -0.94
CA THR A 64 -14.44 -13.13 -1.09
C THR A 64 -13.86 -13.51 0.26
N SER A 65 -14.11 -14.73 0.73
CA SER A 65 -13.48 -15.26 1.94
C SER A 65 -11.98 -15.51 1.72
N CYS A 66 -11.17 -15.16 2.70
CA CYS A 66 -9.73 -15.35 2.71
C CYS A 66 -9.30 -16.00 4.02
N ALA A 67 -8.56 -17.11 3.93
CA ALA A 67 -7.98 -17.78 5.07
C ALA A 67 -6.61 -18.36 4.71
N PHE A 68 -5.62 -18.13 5.58
CA PHE A 68 -4.27 -18.68 5.40
C PHE A 68 -3.55 -18.82 6.75
N LYS A 69 -2.44 -19.55 6.75
CA LYS A 69 -1.61 -19.81 7.92
C LYS A 69 -0.25 -19.16 7.75
N VAL A 70 0.25 -18.59 8.84
CA VAL A 70 1.63 -18.10 8.95
C VAL A 70 2.31 -18.89 10.04
N ASN A 71 3.40 -19.55 9.72
CA ASN A 71 4.21 -20.31 10.67
C ASN A 71 5.49 -19.52 10.95
N GLY A 72 5.91 -19.47 12.21
CA GLY A 72 7.14 -18.80 12.58
C GLY A 72 7.35 -18.70 14.09
N ASN A 73 8.46 -18.10 14.49
CA ASN A 73 8.85 -17.98 15.88
C ASN A 73 9.38 -16.55 16.20
N PRO A 74 8.52 -15.62 16.67
CA PRO A 74 7.08 -15.77 16.87
C PRO A 74 6.26 -15.58 15.58
N ALA A 75 5.27 -16.43 15.34
CA ALA A 75 4.38 -16.34 14.17
C ALA A 75 3.60 -15.01 14.08
N THR A 76 3.39 -14.33 15.20
CA THR A 76 2.73 -13.02 15.25
C THR A 76 3.51 -11.91 14.56
N GLN A 77 4.81 -12.10 14.35
CA GLN A 77 5.76 -11.13 13.77
C GLN A 77 6.43 -11.69 12.50
N THR A 78 5.89 -12.76 11.94
CA THR A 78 6.45 -13.41 10.75
C THR A 78 5.72 -12.92 9.50
N ASP A 79 6.51 -12.54 8.50
CA ASP A 79 5.99 -12.14 7.20
C ASP A 79 5.49 -13.35 6.39
N SER A 80 4.56 -13.11 5.49
CA SER A 80 4.02 -14.14 4.61
C SER A 80 3.72 -13.53 3.25
N SER A 81 3.88 -14.29 2.18
CA SER A 81 3.62 -13.80 0.83
C SER A 81 2.96 -14.87 -0.03
N GLY A 82 2.25 -14.44 -1.08
CA GLY A 82 1.68 -15.34 -2.08
C GLY A 82 0.42 -16.10 -1.64
N ASN A 83 -0.20 -15.74 -0.52
CA ASN A 83 -1.42 -16.40 -0.04
C ASN A 83 -2.57 -16.14 -1.03
N LYS A 84 -3.20 -17.20 -1.53
CA LYS A 84 -4.28 -17.10 -2.53
C LYS A 84 -5.64 -17.09 -1.84
N CYS A 85 -6.46 -16.09 -2.17
CA CYS A 85 -7.80 -15.92 -1.64
C CYS A 85 -8.76 -15.57 -2.78
N GLY A 86 -9.30 -16.59 -3.45
CA GLY A 86 -10.05 -16.40 -4.69
C GLY A 86 -9.20 -15.71 -5.75
N LYS A 87 -9.68 -14.57 -6.28
CA LYS A 87 -8.92 -13.75 -7.25
C LYS A 87 -7.79 -12.92 -6.63
N TYR A 88 -7.72 -12.84 -5.30
CA TYR A 88 -6.75 -12.00 -4.61
C TYR A 88 -5.46 -12.76 -4.28
N THR A 89 -4.34 -12.05 -4.31
CA THR A 89 -3.08 -12.48 -3.69
C THR A 89 -2.81 -11.60 -2.47
N VAL A 90 -2.55 -12.23 -1.33
CA VAL A 90 -2.36 -11.58 -0.04
C VAL A 90 -0.97 -11.86 0.50
N SER A 91 -0.29 -10.80 0.92
CA SER A 91 0.95 -10.86 1.71
C SER A 91 0.76 -10.13 3.04
N THR A 92 1.57 -10.44 4.04
CA THR A 92 1.61 -9.80 5.35
C THR A 92 3.04 -9.38 5.68
N GLY A 93 3.21 -8.16 6.18
CA GLY A 93 4.48 -7.63 6.69
C GLY A 93 4.30 -7.09 8.10
N TRP A 94 5.10 -7.53 9.07
CA TRP A 94 5.08 -7.01 10.43
C TRP A 94 6.13 -5.90 10.62
N SER A 95 5.78 -4.87 11.39
CA SER A 95 6.72 -3.82 11.80
C SER A 95 6.56 -3.49 13.28
N GLY A 96 7.71 -3.43 13.97
CA GLY A 96 7.85 -2.95 15.34
C GLY A 96 8.47 -1.55 15.45
N GLN A 97 8.53 -0.79 14.36
CA GLN A 97 9.30 0.46 14.27
C GLN A 97 8.90 1.54 15.30
N PHE A 98 7.69 1.47 15.85
CA PHE A 98 7.16 2.41 16.83
C PHE A 98 7.40 2.00 18.29
N GLY A 99 8.26 1.01 18.52
CA GLY A 99 8.67 0.56 19.86
C GLY A 99 7.84 -0.60 20.41
N GLN A 100 8.22 -1.03 21.62
CA GLN A 100 7.69 -2.23 22.26
C GLN A 100 6.16 -2.13 22.47
N GLY A 101 5.44 -3.17 22.04
CA GLY A 101 3.99 -3.25 22.19
C GLY A 101 3.19 -2.35 21.22
N GLN A 102 3.87 -1.67 20.29
CA GLN A 102 3.27 -0.87 19.22
C GLN A 102 3.47 -1.50 17.83
N GLY A 103 3.67 -2.83 17.80
CA GLY A 103 3.76 -3.58 16.57
C GLY A 103 2.45 -3.60 15.79
N PHE A 104 2.56 -3.70 14.48
CA PHE A 104 1.43 -3.82 13.57
C PHE A 104 1.79 -4.69 12.38
N THR A 105 0.77 -5.29 11.78
CA THR A 105 0.88 -6.04 10.53
C THR A 105 0.14 -5.31 9.43
N THR A 106 0.82 -5.04 8.33
CA THR A 106 0.22 -4.56 7.09
C THR A 106 0.01 -5.73 6.14
N LEU A 107 -1.16 -5.79 5.52
CA LEU A 107 -1.47 -6.71 4.44
C LEU A 107 -1.26 -6.00 3.10
N SER A 108 -0.81 -6.72 2.10
CA SER A 108 -0.91 -6.31 0.69
C SER A 108 -1.97 -7.18 0.04
N VAL A 109 -3.13 -6.63 -0.31
CA VAL A 109 -4.21 -7.38 -0.95
C VAL A 109 -4.32 -6.94 -2.40
N VAL A 110 -3.89 -7.80 -3.32
CA VAL A 110 -3.80 -7.50 -4.75
C VAL A 110 -4.89 -8.21 -5.52
N ASP A 111 -5.67 -7.47 -6.29
CA ASP A 111 -6.47 -8.00 -7.40
C ASP A 111 -5.67 -7.84 -8.70
N ASN A 112 -5.12 -8.94 -9.21
CA ASN A 112 -4.31 -8.91 -10.43
C ASN A 112 -5.16 -8.68 -11.69
N ASN A 113 -6.47 -8.96 -11.62
CA ASN A 113 -7.37 -8.78 -12.76
C ASN A 113 -7.73 -7.31 -12.92
N SER A 114 -8.11 -6.63 -11.82
CA SER A 114 -8.38 -5.19 -11.84
C SER A 114 -7.13 -4.32 -11.72
N LYS A 115 -5.95 -4.93 -11.52
CA LYS A 115 -4.66 -4.25 -11.29
C LYS A 115 -4.78 -3.23 -10.16
N GLN A 116 -5.30 -3.67 -9.02
CA GLN A 116 -5.52 -2.83 -7.84
C GLN A 116 -4.96 -3.48 -6.58
N ILE A 117 -4.58 -2.63 -5.63
CA ILE A 117 -4.04 -3.04 -4.33
C ILE A 117 -4.62 -2.17 -3.20
N ILE A 118 -4.91 -2.78 -2.06
CA ILE A 118 -5.10 -2.09 -0.77
C ILE A 118 -4.04 -2.54 0.22
N TYR A 119 -3.76 -1.67 1.20
CA TYR A 119 -2.82 -1.93 2.29
C TYR A 119 -3.48 -1.91 3.68
N PRO A 120 -4.30 -2.92 4.05
CA PRO A 120 -4.91 -2.99 5.37
C PRO A 120 -3.87 -3.10 6.48
N ALA A 121 -3.98 -2.31 7.54
CA ALA A 121 -3.04 -2.34 8.66
C ALA A 121 -3.77 -2.56 9.98
N TYR A 122 -3.25 -3.49 10.78
CA TYR A 122 -3.82 -3.86 12.07
C TYR A 122 -2.72 -3.92 13.12
N THR A 123 -2.95 -3.26 14.26
CA THR A 123 -2.07 -3.35 15.42
C THR A 123 -2.09 -4.74 16.03
N ASP A 124 -1.01 -5.13 16.71
CA ASP A 124 -0.96 -6.39 17.45
C ASP A 124 -2.07 -6.47 18.51
N LYS A 125 -2.45 -5.32 19.09
CA LYS A 125 -3.57 -5.21 20.03
C LYS A 125 -4.90 -5.58 19.37
N GLN A 126 -5.19 -5.06 18.17
CA GLN A 126 -6.39 -5.41 17.41
C GLN A 126 -6.43 -6.90 17.04
N LEU A 127 -5.29 -7.49 16.68
CA LEU A 127 -5.18 -8.88 16.25
C LEU A 127 -5.06 -9.89 17.39
N SER A 128 -5.04 -9.43 18.65
CA SER A 128 -4.83 -10.29 19.81
C SER A 128 -6.10 -11.06 20.22
N GLY A 129 -5.90 -12.23 20.84
CA GLY A 129 -6.97 -12.96 21.52
C GLY A 129 -8.01 -13.64 20.62
N GLY A 130 -7.76 -13.79 19.31
CA GLY A 130 -8.66 -14.52 18.41
C GLY A 130 -10.02 -13.84 18.20
N LYS A 131 -10.12 -12.55 18.54
CA LYS A 131 -11.32 -11.75 18.41
C LYS A 131 -11.45 -11.25 16.96
N VAL A 132 -12.70 -10.99 16.57
CA VAL A 132 -12.97 -10.28 15.32
C VAL A 132 -12.73 -8.79 15.56
N VAL A 133 -11.90 -8.17 14.75
CA VAL A 133 -11.67 -6.73 14.75
C VAL A 133 -12.97 -6.03 14.35
N LYS A 134 -13.41 -5.06 15.17
CA LYS A 134 -14.56 -4.21 14.88
C LYS A 134 -14.23 -2.73 15.12
N PRO A 135 -14.79 -1.81 14.32
CA PRO A 135 -15.59 -2.07 13.12
C PRO A 135 -14.74 -2.66 11.97
N ASP A 136 -15.41 -3.18 10.94
CA ASP A 136 -14.74 -3.53 9.68
C ASP A 136 -14.07 -2.28 9.10
N GLN A 137 -12.89 -2.45 8.49
CA GLN A 137 -12.08 -1.33 8.02
C GLN A 137 -12.20 -1.15 6.51
N LYS A 138 -12.21 0.11 6.08
CA LYS A 138 -12.33 0.51 4.67
C LYS A 138 -11.01 1.11 4.18
N TYR A 139 -10.68 0.82 2.92
CA TYR A 139 -9.44 1.20 2.30
C TYR A 139 -9.67 1.65 0.87
N THR A 140 -9.05 2.76 0.48
CA THR A 140 -9.05 3.20 -0.90
C THR A 140 -8.00 2.40 -1.68
N PRO A 141 -8.38 1.65 -2.73
CA PRO A 141 -7.42 0.92 -3.54
C PRO A 141 -6.62 1.88 -4.40
N GLN A 142 -5.37 1.50 -4.61
CA GLN A 142 -4.47 2.13 -5.56
C GLN A 142 -4.39 1.30 -6.83
N ASN A 143 -4.25 1.95 -7.97
CA ASN A 143 -3.98 1.28 -9.24
C ASN A 143 -2.52 0.83 -9.29
N LEU A 144 -2.30 -0.38 -9.79
CA LEU A 144 -0.97 -0.89 -10.13
C LEU A 144 -0.63 -0.51 -11.57
N PRO A 145 0.69 -0.38 -11.90
CA PRO A 145 1.11 -0.22 -13.27
C PRO A 145 0.53 -1.31 -14.18
N LYS A 146 0.18 -0.91 -15.41
CA LYS A 146 -0.37 -1.81 -16.43
C LYS A 146 0.73 -2.65 -17.07
#